data_AF-A0A520GSC2-F1
#
_entry.id   AF-A0A520GSC2-F1
#
_cell.length_a   1.000
_cell.length_b   1.000
_cell.length_c   1.000
_cell.angle_alpha   90.00
_cell.angle_beta   90.00
_cell.angle_gamma   90.00
#
_symmetry.space_group_name_H-M   'P 1'
#
loop_
_entity.id
_entity.type
_entity.pdbx_description
1 polymer ?
#
loop_
_entity_poly.entity_id
_entity_poly.type
_entity_poly.pdbx_seq_one_letter_code
_entity_poly.pdbx_strand_id
1 'polypeptide(L)' 'MLWRKFNGDAIRLPIKDAVADAIKRETTAGYKLKVCIGTDSQVKGQETEFATVIVFLREGHGGFMFIHNEKTLIKYS' A
#
# COMPACT_ATOMS: atom_id res chain seq x y z
N MET A 1 -6.63 8.69 -7.02
CA MET A 1 -5.93 7.74 -6.13
C MET A 1 -5.31 6.62 -6.96
N LEU A 2 -4.06 6.77 -7.37
CA LEU A 2 -3.34 5.73 -8.13
C LEU A 2 -2.53 4.90 -7.14
N TRP A 3 -2.86 3.61 -7.03
CA TRP A 3 -2.09 2.63 -6.27
C TRP A 3 -1.15 1.87 -7.20
N ARG A 4 0.01 1.47 -6.69
CA ARG A 4 0.97 0.66 -7.42
C ARG A 4 1.60 -0.41 -6.55
N LYS A 5 2.12 -1.46 -7.16
CA LYS A 5 3.00 -2.43 -6.49
C LYS A 5 4.39 -1.83 -6.29
N PHE A 6 5.23 -2.50 -5.49
CA PHE A 6 6.62 -2.10 -5.26
C PHE A 6 7.45 -1.97 -6.55
N ASN A 7 7.19 -2.83 -7.53
CA ASN A 7 7.86 -2.80 -8.83
C ASN A 7 7.38 -1.68 -9.78
N GLY A 8 6.43 -0.85 -9.34
CA GLY A 8 5.87 0.25 -10.15
C GLY A 8 4.58 -0.08 -10.89
N ASP A 9 4.17 -1.35 -10.97
CA ASP A 9 2.96 -1.74 -11.68
C ASP A 9 1.70 -1.10 -11.07
N ALA A 10 0.87 -0.48 -11.91
CA ALA A 10 -0.38 0.11 -11.47
C ALA A 10 -1.40 -0.95 -11.02
N ILE A 11 -2.10 -0.66 -9.92
CA ILE A 11 -3.24 -1.44 -9.44
C ILE A 11 -4.50 -0.79 -10.01
N ARG A 12 -5.15 -1.49 -10.95
CA ARG A 12 -6.30 -0.97 -11.70
C ARG A 12 -7.64 -1.15 -10.99
N LEU A 13 -7.70 -2.06 -10.03
CA LEU A 13 -8.88 -2.31 -9.22
C LEU A 13 -9.01 -1.26 -8.12
N PRO A 14 -10.23 -0.96 -7.64
CA PRO A 14 -10.41 -0.27 -6.39
C PRO A 14 -9.57 -0.94 -5.29
N ILE A 15 -8.88 -0.16 -4.47
CA ILE A 15 -7.86 -0.72 -3.56
C ILE A 15 -8.44 -1.76 -2.59
N LYS A 16 -9.69 -1.58 -2.15
CA LYS A 16 -10.37 -2.54 -1.28
C LYS A 16 -10.49 -3.92 -1.94
N ASP A 17 -10.88 -3.95 -3.22
CA ASP A 17 -11.03 -5.19 -3.99
C ASP A 17 -9.67 -5.82 -4.24
N ALA A 18 -8.66 -5.01 -4.62
CA ALA A 18 -7.29 -5.49 -4.82
C ALA A 18 -6.69 -6.14 -3.55
N VAL A 19 -6.95 -5.54 -2.38
CA VAL A 19 -6.51 -6.08 -1.08
C VAL A 19 -7.24 -7.38 -0.75
N ALA A 20 -8.56 -7.42 -0.94
CA ALA A 20 -9.36 -8.62 -0.70
C ALA A 20 -8.90 -9.79 -1.60
N ASP A 21 -8.65 -9.53 -2.87
CA ASP A 21 -8.16 -10.53 -3.83
C ASP A 21 -6.74 -11.00 -3.48
N ALA A 22 -5.86 -10.09 -3.06
CA ALA A 22 -4.52 -10.45 -2.62
C ALA A 22 -4.54 -11.36 -1.38
N ILE A 23 -5.38 -11.06 -0.39
CA ILE A 23 -5.55 -11.89 0.81
C ILE A 23 -6.04 -13.27 0.38
N LYS A 24 -7.15 -13.36 -0.37
CA LYS A 24 -7.72 -14.64 -0.82
C LYS A 24 -6.71 -15.47 -1.60
N ARG A 25 -6.00 -14.86 -2.55
CA ARG A 25 -5.02 -15.55 -3.41
C ARG A 25 -3.90 -16.17 -2.57
N GLU A 26 -3.33 -15.42 -1.64
CA GLU A 26 -2.19 -15.89 -0.85
C GLU A 26 -2.62 -16.86 0.27
N THR A 27 -3.78 -16.67 0.90
CA THR A 27 -4.31 -17.66 1.86
C THR A 27 -4.68 -18.98 1.17
N THR A 28 -5.23 -18.92 -0.04
CA THR A 28 -5.54 -20.13 -0.84
C THR A 28 -4.26 -20.86 -1.27
N ALA A 29 -3.17 -20.12 -1.47
CA ALA A 29 -1.85 -20.69 -1.71
C ALA A 29 -1.19 -21.28 -0.44
N GLY A 30 -1.87 -21.25 0.72
CA GLY A 30 -1.41 -21.84 1.97
C GLY A 30 -0.53 -20.94 2.83
N TYR A 31 -0.36 -19.65 2.47
CA TYR A 31 0.46 -18.74 3.25
C TYR A 31 -0.29 -18.19 4.47
N LYS A 32 0.38 -18.18 5.62
CA LYS A 32 -0.05 -17.43 6.79
C LYS A 32 0.35 -15.97 6.63
N LEU A 33 -0.65 -15.11 6.48
CA LEU A 33 -0.47 -13.69 6.17
C LEU A 33 -0.54 -12.82 7.42
N LYS A 34 0.34 -11.81 7.47
CA LYS A 34 0.19 -10.61 8.29
C LYS A 34 0.05 -9.41 7.36
N VAL A 35 -1.05 -8.68 7.50
CA VAL A 35 -1.32 -7.48 6.70
C VAL A 35 -1.21 -6.25 7.59
N CYS A 36 -0.39 -5.29 7.19
CA CYS A 36 -0.19 -4.02 7.88
C CYS A 36 -0.51 -2.87 6.92
N ILE A 37 -1.09 -1.78 7.44
CA ILE A 37 -1.29 -0.54 6.69
C ILE A 37 -0.72 0.61 7.51
N GLY A 38 -0.03 1.53 6.83
CA GLY A 38 0.50 2.73 7.46
C GLY A 38 0.61 3.86 6.44
N THR A 39 0.54 5.09 6.96
CA THR A 39 0.77 6.31 6.20
C THR A 39 1.87 7.10 6.89
N ASP A 40 2.84 7.55 6.11
CA ASP A 40 3.83 8.54 6.52
C ASP A 40 3.65 9.83 5.71
N SER A 41 4.09 10.95 6.26
CA SER A 41 3.98 12.25 5.62
C SER A 41 5.26 13.06 5.75
N GLN A 42 5.63 13.79 4.71
CA GLN A 42 6.78 14.68 4.69
C GLN A 42 6.40 16.07 4.19
N VAL A 43 6.72 17.10 4.97
CA VAL A 43 6.58 18.50 4.55
C VAL A 43 7.80 18.93 3.73
N LYS A 44 7.57 19.45 2.52
CA LYS A 44 8.58 19.99 1.61
C LYS A 44 8.16 21.39 1.15
N GLY A 45 8.64 22.40 1.87
CA GLY A 45 8.28 23.79 1.61
C GLY A 45 6.79 24.03 1.86
N GLN A 46 6.02 24.26 0.80
CA GLN A 46 4.56 24.46 0.88
C GLN A 46 3.76 23.17 0.60
N GLU A 47 4.42 22.12 0.11
CA GLU A 47 3.77 20.83 -0.16
C GLU A 47 3.89 19.92 1.06
N THR A 48 2.85 19.13 1.32
CA THR A 48 2.93 17.93 2.15
C THR A 48 2.75 16.72 1.25
N GLU A 49 3.72 15.81 1.26
CA GLU A 49 3.67 14.54 0.54
C GLU A 49 3.28 13.42 1.51
N PHE A 50 2.31 12.60 1.13
CA PHE A 50 1.89 11.42 1.88
C PHE A 50 2.31 10.16 1.14
N ALA A 51 2.71 9.14 1.89
CA ALA A 51 2.99 7.81 1.39
C ALA A 51 2.21 6.79 2.24
N THR A 52 1.16 6.21 1.66
CA THR A 52 0.41 5.12 2.28
C THR A 52 0.86 3.79 1.71
N VAL A 53 1.17 2.83 2.57
CA VAL A 53 1.61 1.48 2.18
C VAL A 53 0.75 0.43 2.87
N ILE A 54 0.28 -0.54 2.09
CA ILE A 54 -0.30 -1.79 2.59
C ILE A 54 0.72 -2.90 2.35
N VAL A 55 1.25 -3.48 3.42
CA VAL A 55 2.27 -4.53 3.37
C VAL A 55 1.61 -5.88 3.68
N PHE A 56 1.89 -6.86 2.83
CA PHE A 56 1.49 -8.25 2.98
C PHE A 56 2.73 -9.08 3.27
N LEU A 57 2.87 -9.57 4.50
CA LEU A 57 3.95 -10.47 4.90
C LEU A 57 3.44 -11.91 4.91
N ARG A 58 4.18 -12.81 4.27
CA ARG A 58 3.98 -14.25 4.31
C ARG A 58 5.02 -14.82 5.26
N GLU A 59 4.58 -15.49 6.32
CA GLU A 59 5.48 -16.07 7.32
C GLU A 59 6.48 -17.01 6.64
N GLY A 60 7.78 -16.72 6.74
CA GLY A 60 8.85 -17.50 6.09
C GLY A 60 9.04 -17.29 4.58
N HIS A 61 8.23 -16.46 3.91
CA HIS A 61 8.22 -16.34 2.44
C HIS A 61 8.28 -14.88 1.92
N GLY A 62 8.79 -13.96 2.75
CA GLY A 62 8.91 -12.55 2.42
C GLY A 62 7.56 -11.85 2.29
N GLY A 63 7.49 -10.77 1.51
CA GLY A 63 6.26 -10.00 1.37
C GLY A 63 6.18 -9.17 0.11
N PHE A 64 5.03 -8.52 -0.07
CA PHE A 64 4.79 -7.58 -1.15
C PHE A 64 3.95 -6.41 -0.61
N MET A 65 3.85 -5.34 -1.39
CA MET A 65 3.18 -4.14 -0.92
C MET A 65 2.44 -3.40 -2.02
N PHE A 66 1.39 -2.68 -1.61
CA PHE A 66 0.68 -1.69 -2.40
C PHE A 66 0.99 -0.31 -1.85
N ILE A 67 1.31 0.63 -2.75
CA ILE A 67 1.83 1.95 -2.42
C ILE A 67 0.94 3.00 -3.07
N HIS A 68 0.57 4.01 -2.30
CA HIS A 68 -0.11 5.20 -2.77
C HIS A 68 0.65 6.43 -2.31
N ASN A 69 0.83 7.39 -3.22
CA ASN A 69 1.35 8.70 -2.90
C ASN A 69 0.33 9.77 -3.24
N GLU A 70 0.25 10.77 -2.37
CA GLU A 70 -0.60 11.94 -2.52
C GLU A 70 0.21 13.19 -2.17
N LYS A 71 -0.12 14.31 -2.81
CA LYS A 71 0.46 15.62 -2.52
C LYS A 71 -0.65 16.61 -2.28
N THR A 72 -0.43 17.52 -1.33
CA THR A 72 -1.38 18.60 -1.05
C THR A 72 -0.64 19.86 -0.62
N LEU A 73 -1.28 21.01 -0.86
CA LEU A 73 -0.84 22.33 -0.39
C LEU A 73 -1.48 22.72 0.95
N ILE A 74 -2.34 21.84 1.50
CA ILE A 74 -2.91 22.03 2.83
C ILE A 74 -1.78 21.98 3.85
N LYS A 75 -1.69 23.02 4.69
CA LYS A 75 -0.77 23.06 5.82
C LYS A 75 -1.40 22.33 6.99
N TYR A 76 -0.72 21.30 7.47
CA TYR A 76 -1.06 20.59 8.70
C TYR A 76 -0.19 21.16 9.83
N SER A 77 -0.81 21.49 10.95
CA SER A 77 -0.20 22.14 12.13
C SER A 77 0.29 21.12 13.16
#